data_AF-A0A419EPZ2-F1
#
_entry.id   AF-A0A419EPZ2-F1
#
_cell.length_a   1.000
_cell.length_b   1.000
_cell.length_c   1.000
_cell.angle_alpha   90.00
_cell.angle_beta   90.00
_cell.angle_gamma   90.00
#
_symmetry.space_group_name_H-M   'P 1'
#
loop_
_entity.id
_entity.type
_entity.pdbx_description
1 polymer ?
#
loop_
_entity_poly.entity_id
_entity_poly.type
_entity_poly.pdbx_seq_one_letter_code
_entity_poly.pdbx_strand_id
1 'polypeptide(L)'
;MRVAIPLFGTRVSPRCLYSDKTLLVQVRDNAVISKKTVDTTGMNEEERIAQLVDLEIDLFVCGAIDEDFVQRVDSYGIKVVQDVAAEVEEVLTALTGGQLRSGYGLESQPAKPARKGLPAEAASGAVAQAGSELSRIDCVECVDRLCLKGENCMPQMGSLFPADGYSKFNHSMEVTMDISAETHRKLCRVAEFIYYCMGMEYKHIGVAFCVEMFREAEILTRLLRRFFRVSPVCCKVGGHAEHDLITASSGVVCNPIGQACVLNRLGTEVNVVVGLCVGVDFIFTQHSEAPTSTLFVKDKSLANNPVSALFSKYYIEDILGEV
;
A
#
# COMPACT_ATOMS: atom_id res chain seq x y z
N MET A 1 -15.13 5.78 32.08
CA MET A 1 -15.07 4.73 31.04
C MET A 1 -13.68 4.11 31.01
N ARG A 2 -13.59 2.81 30.78
CA ARG A 2 -12.36 2.07 30.45
C ARG A 2 -12.30 1.90 28.95
N VAL A 3 -11.17 2.25 28.36
CA VAL A 3 -10.95 2.23 26.91
C VAL A 3 -9.77 1.33 26.61
N ALA A 4 -9.90 0.49 25.59
CA ALA A 4 -8.81 -0.33 25.07
C ALA A 4 -8.45 0.11 23.65
N ILE A 5 -7.15 0.28 23.39
CA ILE A 5 -6.59 0.73 22.12
C ILE A 5 -5.43 -0.21 21.74
N PRO A 6 -5.58 -1.11 20.77
CA PRO A 6 -4.47 -1.92 20.28
C PRO A 6 -3.42 -1.00 19.65
N LEU A 7 -2.14 -1.29 19.87
CA LEU A 7 -1.03 -0.40 19.55
C LEU A 7 -0.15 -0.92 18.40
N PHE A 8 0.18 -0.04 17.46
CA PHE A 8 1.32 -0.20 16.55
C PHE A 8 2.31 0.94 16.80
N GLY A 9 3.38 0.65 17.55
CA GLY A 9 4.30 1.69 18.03
C GLY A 9 3.59 2.70 18.92
N THR A 10 3.49 3.95 18.46
CA THR A 10 2.78 5.05 19.15
C THR A 10 1.36 5.31 18.64
N ARG A 11 0.88 4.50 17.69
CA ARG A 11 -0.38 4.69 16.96
C ARG A 11 -1.39 3.61 17.31
N VAL A 12 -2.65 3.87 16.94
CA VAL A 12 -3.67 2.81 16.90
C VAL A 12 -3.23 1.76 15.89
N SER A 13 -3.27 0.49 16.28
CA SER A 13 -2.91 -0.61 15.38
C SER A 13 -3.91 -0.69 14.24
N PRO A 14 -3.45 -0.67 12.97
CA PRO A 14 -4.32 -0.95 11.83
C PRO A 14 -4.86 -2.38 11.88
N ARG A 15 -4.07 -3.31 12.45
CA ARG A 15 -4.43 -4.70 12.74
C ARG A 15 -4.62 -4.94 14.22
N CYS A 16 -5.79 -4.61 14.71
CA CYS A 16 -6.13 -4.80 16.12
C CYS A 16 -5.93 -6.25 16.62
N LEU A 17 -6.24 -7.26 15.79
CA LEU A 17 -6.14 -8.68 16.15
C LEU A 17 -4.70 -9.22 16.18
N TYR A 18 -3.75 -8.53 15.56
CA TYR A 18 -2.33 -8.91 15.52
C TYR A 18 -1.46 -7.99 16.38
N SER A 19 -2.08 -7.06 17.11
CA SER A 19 -1.37 -6.15 17.98
C SER A 19 -0.74 -6.89 19.15
N ASP A 20 0.58 -6.80 19.31
CA ASP A 20 1.30 -7.39 20.45
C ASP A 20 1.01 -6.65 21.75
N LYS A 21 0.49 -5.43 21.68
CA LYS A 21 0.22 -4.60 22.85
C LYS A 21 -1.15 -3.93 22.75
N THR A 22 -1.81 -3.78 23.89
CA THR A 22 -3.04 -2.99 23.99
C THR A 22 -2.87 -1.96 25.10
N LEU A 23 -3.16 -0.70 24.79
CA LEU A 23 -3.22 0.37 25.76
C LEU A 23 -4.60 0.39 26.42
N LEU A 24 -4.60 0.26 27.73
CA LEU A 24 -5.77 0.45 28.57
C LEU A 24 -5.74 1.86 29.14
N VAL A 25 -6.87 2.56 29.04
CA VAL A 25 -7.00 3.95 29.43
C VAL A 25 -8.24 4.09 30.29
N GLN A 26 -8.08 4.74 31.45
CA GLN A 26 -9.23 5.10 32.27
C GLN A 26 -9.54 6.59 32.09
N VAL A 27 -10.76 6.90 31.69
CA VAL A 27 -11.24 8.27 31.50
C VAL A 27 -12.38 8.57 32.48
N ARG A 28 -12.28 9.69 33.19
CA ARG A 28 -13.30 10.21 34.11
C ARG A 28 -13.38 11.73 33.93
N ASP A 29 -14.59 12.29 33.88
CA ASP A 29 -14.84 13.73 33.77
C ASP A 29 -14.05 14.41 32.62
N ASN A 30 -14.04 13.78 31.44
CA ASN A 30 -13.28 14.24 30.26
C ASN A 30 -11.76 14.39 30.50
N ALA A 31 -11.19 13.62 31.42
CA ALA A 31 -9.76 13.57 31.66
C ALA A 31 -9.24 12.12 31.70
N VAL A 32 -8.03 11.91 31.17
CA VAL A 32 -7.32 10.63 31.29
C VAL A 32 -6.75 10.53 32.70
N ILE A 33 -7.21 9.54 33.45
CA ILE A 33 -6.82 9.30 34.85
C ILE A 33 -5.64 8.34 34.94
N SER A 34 -5.60 7.33 34.07
CA SER A 34 -4.52 6.36 34.04
C SER A 34 -4.35 5.74 32.65
N LYS A 35 -3.12 5.29 32.37
CA LYS A 35 -2.73 4.56 31.17
C LYS A 35 -1.92 3.33 31.61
N LYS A 36 -2.23 2.15 31.05
CA LYS A 36 -1.47 0.92 31.28
C LYS A 36 -1.41 0.12 29.99
N THR A 37 -0.22 -0.29 29.56
CA THR A 37 -0.09 -1.21 28.43
C THR A 37 -0.12 -2.64 28.93
N VAL A 38 -0.86 -3.49 28.23
CA VAL A 38 -0.88 -4.95 28.43
C VAL A 38 -0.34 -5.66 27.20
N ASP A 39 0.29 -6.81 27.41
CA ASP A 39 0.76 -7.69 26.36
C ASP A 39 -0.41 -8.51 25.82
N THR A 40 -0.52 -8.55 24.49
CA THR A 40 -1.53 -9.29 23.73
C THR A 40 -0.90 -10.11 22.61
N THR A 41 0.40 -10.37 22.69
CA THR A 41 1.17 -11.16 21.71
C THR A 41 0.58 -12.56 21.59
N GLY A 42 0.27 -12.97 20.35
CA GLY A 42 -0.21 -14.32 20.05
C GLY A 42 -1.63 -14.65 20.47
N MET A 43 -2.39 -13.68 21.02
CA MET A 43 -3.80 -13.90 21.37
C MET A 43 -4.67 -14.07 20.12
N ASN A 44 -5.50 -15.10 20.12
CA ASN A 44 -6.53 -15.29 19.10
C ASN A 44 -7.75 -14.37 19.34
N GLU A 45 -8.71 -14.39 18.42
CA GLU A 45 -9.87 -13.52 18.46
C GLU A 45 -10.73 -13.72 19.72
N GLU A 46 -10.99 -14.97 20.12
CA GLU A 46 -11.80 -15.28 21.30
C GLU A 46 -11.11 -14.84 22.59
N GLU A 47 -9.80 -15.04 22.68
CA GLU A 47 -8.97 -14.59 23.82
C GLU A 47 -8.98 -13.07 23.95
N ARG A 48 -8.96 -12.34 22.82
CA ARG A 48 -9.06 -10.88 22.83
C ARG A 48 -10.42 -10.41 23.32
N ILE A 49 -11.51 -11.00 22.82
CA ILE A 49 -12.86 -10.65 23.27
C ILE A 49 -13.00 -10.95 24.76
N ALA A 50 -12.55 -12.13 25.22
CA ALA A 50 -12.56 -12.50 26.63
C ALA A 50 -11.76 -11.49 27.47
N GLN A 51 -10.57 -11.08 27.03
CA GLN A 51 -9.79 -10.06 27.72
C GLN A 51 -10.51 -8.70 27.81
N LEU A 52 -11.17 -8.25 26.74
CA LEU A 52 -11.95 -7.00 26.76
C LEU A 52 -13.11 -7.08 27.78
N VAL A 53 -13.78 -8.22 27.84
CA VAL A 53 -14.88 -8.48 28.78
C VAL A 53 -14.36 -8.56 30.22
N ASP A 54 -13.31 -9.33 30.48
CA ASP A 54 -12.72 -9.53 31.82
C ASP A 54 -12.16 -8.22 32.40
N LEU A 55 -11.65 -7.33 31.54
CA LEU A 55 -11.16 -6.01 31.94
C LEU A 55 -12.28 -4.96 32.06
N GLU A 56 -13.53 -5.34 31.80
CA GLU A 56 -14.73 -4.49 31.80
C GLU A 56 -14.52 -3.25 30.92
N ILE A 57 -14.05 -3.44 29.69
CA ILE A 57 -13.85 -2.35 28.74
C ILE A 57 -15.22 -1.80 28.29
N ASP A 58 -15.39 -0.48 28.36
CA ASP A 58 -16.61 0.20 27.92
C ASP A 58 -16.54 0.58 26.42
N LEU A 59 -15.32 0.84 25.94
CA LEU A 59 -15.05 1.34 24.59
C LEU A 59 -13.78 0.70 24.02
N PHE A 60 -13.90 0.07 22.87
CA PHE A 60 -12.78 -0.44 22.09
C PHE A 60 -12.53 0.48 20.90
N VAL A 61 -11.31 1.04 20.80
CA VAL A 61 -10.92 1.94 19.72
C VAL A 61 -9.85 1.26 18.88
N CYS A 62 -10.16 0.90 17.64
CA CYS A 62 -9.29 0.11 16.79
C CYS A 62 -9.15 0.69 15.37
N GLY A 63 -8.16 0.19 14.65
CA GLY A 63 -8.03 0.38 13.21
C GLY A 63 -9.05 -0.46 12.44
N ALA A 64 -8.63 -1.11 11.36
CA ALA A 64 -9.51 -1.99 10.60
C ALA A 64 -9.82 -3.26 11.39
N ILE A 65 -11.08 -3.69 11.33
CA ILE A 65 -11.57 -4.91 11.97
C ILE A 65 -12.81 -5.41 11.22
N ASP A 66 -13.02 -6.72 11.21
CA ASP A 66 -14.18 -7.31 10.55
C ASP A 66 -15.50 -7.02 11.29
N GLU A 67 -16.60 -7.01 10.55
CA GLU A 67 -17.92 -6.64 11.07
C GLU A 67 -18.48 -7.69 12.04
N ASP A 68 -18.07 -8.96 11.90
CA ASP A 68 -18.50 -10.05 12.78
C ASP A 68 -17.89 -9.87 14.19
N PHE A 69 -16.61 -9.53 14.28
CA PHE A 69 -15.95 -9.18 15.55
C PHE A 69 -16.65 -8.02 16.24
N VAL A 70 -17.00 -6.97 15.48
CA VAL A 70 -17.70 -5.79 16.02
C VAL A 70 -19.03 -6.19 16.63
N GLN A 71 -19.82 -6.98 15.91
CA GLN A 71 -21.11 -7.49 16.40
C GLN A 71 -20.94 -8.35 17.66
N ARG A 72 -19.90 -9.20 17.70
CA ARG A 72 -19.60 -10.01 18.89
C ARG A 72 -19.25 -9.13 20.09
N VAL A 73 -18.34 -8.18 19.93
CA VAL A 73 -17.94 -7.27 21.02
C VAL A 73 -19.09 -6.39 21.49
N ASP A 74 -19.90 -5.86 20.56
CA ASP A 74 -21.09 -5.08 20.88
C ASP A 74 -22.15 -5.91 21.65
N SER A 75 -22.26 -7.22 21.37
CA SER A 75 -23.15 -8.12 22.11
C SER A 75 -22.79 -8.27 23.60
N TYR A 76 -21.54 -7.97 23.98
CA TYR A 76 -21.09 -7.89 25.37
C TYR A 76 -21.25 -6.49 25.98
N GLY A 77 -21.87 -5.54 25.26
CA GLY A 77 -22.10 -4.17 25.71
C GLY A 77 -20.90 -3.24 25.55
N ILE A 78 -19.86 -3.67 24.83
CA ILE A 78 -18.64 -2.89 24.60
C ILE A 78 -18.81 -2.10 23.30
N LYS A 79 -18.77 -0.77 23.37
CA LYS A 79 -18.88 0.06 22.17
C LYS A 79 -17.60 -0.04 21.34
N VAL A 80 -17.74 -0.09 20.02
CA VAL A 80 -16.58 -0.13 19.12
C VAL A 80 -16.49 1.15 18.28
N VAL A 81 -15.30 1.74 18.22
CA VAL A 81 -14.94 2.80 17.29
C VAL A 81 -13.84 2.26 16.39
N GLN A 82 -14.19 1.99 15.14
CA GLN A 82 -13.31 1.37 14.15
C GLN A 82 -12.83 2.37 13.11
N ASP A 83 -11.91 1.92 12.24
CA ASP A 83 -11.31 2.70 11.16
C ASP A 83 -10.55 3.94 11.67
N VAL A 84 -9.97 3.86 12.88
CA VAL A 84 -9.22 4.96 13.48
C VAL A 84 -7.76 4.93 13.04
N ALA A 85 -7.35 5.94 12.28
CA ALA A 85 -5.99 6.09 11.74
C ALA A 85 -5.28 7.32 12.33
N ALA A 86 -4.85 7.24 13.59
CA ALA A 86 -4.30 8.39 14.33
C ALA A 86 -3.18 7.98 15.30
N GLU A 87 -2.40 8.96 15.77
CA GLU A 87 -1.52 8.78 16.94
C GLU A 87 -2.37 8.57 18.21
N VAL A 88 -1.89 7.76 19.16
CA VAL A 88 -2.65 7.48 20.38
C VAL A 88 -2.97 8.77 21.15
N GLU A 89 -2.04 9.72 21.22
CA GLU A 89 -2.29 10.99 21.92
C GLU A 89 -3.36 11.86 21.24
N GLU A 90 -3.52 11.76 19.92
CA GLU A 90 -4.60 12.42 19.18
C GLU A 90 -5.95 11.76 19.51
N VAL A 91 -5.98 10.43 19.56
CA VAL A 91 -7.18 9.67 19.97
C VAL A 91 -7.60 10.03 21.38
N LEU A 92 -6.65 10.13 22.32
CA LEU A 92 -6.93 10.49 23.70
C LEU A 92 -7.48 11.90 23.84
N THR A 93 -6.96 12.86 23.05
CA THR A 93 -7.47 14.23 23.01
C THR A 93 -8.89 14.27 22.43
N ALA A 94 -9.15 13.50 21.38
CA ALA A 94 -10.48 13.37 20.78
C ALA A 94 -11.49 12.75 21.74
N LEU A 95 -11.05 11.73 22.49
CA LEU A 95 -11.84 10.98 23.45
C LEU A 95 -12.28 11.88 24.61
N THR A 96 -11.37 12.68 25.18
CA THR A 96 -11.71 13.66 26.22
C THR A 96 -12.53 14.83 25.70
N GLY A 97 -12.36 15.21 24.44
CA GLY A 97 -13.16 16.23 23.76
C GLY A 97 -14.56 15.76 23.30
N GLY A 98 -14.87 14.46 23.39
CA GLY A 98 -16.13 13.90 22.88
C GLY A 98 -16.26 13.92 21.36
N GLN A 99 -15.13 13.97 20.64
CA GLN A 99 -15.06 14.11 19.18
C GLN A 99 -14.69 12.79 18.47
N LEU A 100 -14.37 11.74 19.22
CA LEU A 100 -13.98 10.45 18.68
C LEU A 100 -15.20 9.73 18.05
N ARG A 101 -15.05 9.30 16.80
CA ARG A 101 -16.08 8.59 16.00
C ARG A 101 -15.43 7.58 15.07
N SER A 102 -16.19 6.61 14.53
CA SER A 102 -15.61 5.69 13.54
C SER A 102 -15.13 6.47 12.31
N GLY A 103 -13.99 6.08 11.74
CA GLY A 103 -13.31 6.83 10.67
C GLY A 103 -12.57 8.09 11.12
N TYR A 104 -12.29 8.26 12.42
CA TYR A 104 -11.53 9.38 12.97
C TYR A 104 -10.03 9.30 12.60
N GLY A 105 -9.41 10.45 12.26
CA GLY A 105 -8.05 10.54 11.72
C GLY A 105 -7.93 11.18 10.33
N LEU A 106 -9.03 11.72 9.79
CA LEU A 106 -9.11 12.36 8.47
C LEU A 106 -9.07 13.91 8.49
N GLU A 107 -8.88 14.53 9.65
CA GLU A 107 -8.80 16.00 9.77
C GLU A 107 -7.34 16.44 10.05
N SER A 108 -6.85 17.26 9.12
CA SER A 108 -5.49 17.78 8.96
C SER A 108 -4.86 18.40 10.21
N GLN A 109 -3.64 17.97 10.55
CA GLN A 109 -2.65 18.78 11.29
C GLN A 109 -1.22 18.63 10.72
N PRO A 110 -0.33 19.63 10.90
CA PRO A 110 0.83 19.84 10.05
C PRO A 110 1.97 18.87 10.35
N ALA A 111 2.65 18.45 9.28
CA ALA A 111 3.67 17.42 9.28
C ALA A 111 4.88 17.75 10.17
N LYS A 112 5.25 16.78 11.03
CA LYS A 112 6.61 16.67 11.59
C LYS A 112 7.63 16.38 10.48
N PRO A 113 8.92 16.75 10.66
CA PRO A 113 9.91 16.69 9.60
C PRO A 113 10.13 15.28 9.07
N ALA A 114 10.29 15.19 7.76
CA ALA A 114 10.36 13.98 6.97
C ALA A 114 11.45 13.01 7.45
N ARG A 115 11.08 11.73 7.59
CA ARG A 115 12.05 10.64 7.57
C ARG A 115 12.60 10.57 6.15
N LYS A 116 13.92 10.53 6.00
CA LYS A 116 14.57 10.35 4.70
C LYS A 116 14.05 9.05 4.07
N GLY A 117 13.53 9.14 2.85
CA GLY A 117 13.20 7.97 2.03
C GLY A 117 14.40 7.03 1.94
N LEU A 118 14.13 5.72 1.97
CA LEU A 118 15.19 4.73 1.88
C LEU A 118 15.86 4.81 0.49
N PRO A 119 17.19 4.78 0.42
CA PRO A 119 17.88 4.69 -0.87
C PRO A 119 17.54 3.36 -1.55
N ALA A 120 17.29 3.43 -2.85
CA ALA A 120 17.35 2.28 -3.74
C ALA A 120 18.81 1.81 -3.85
N GLU A 121 19.26 0.93 -2.95
CA GLU A 121 20.53 0.24 -3.12
C GLU A 121 20.38 -0.81 -4.23
N ALA A 122 21.08 -0.57 -5.33
CA ALA A 122 21.31 -1.56 -6.38
C ALA A 122 21.96 -2.80 -5.75
N ALA A 123 21.28 -3.94 -5.84
CA ALA A 123 21.83 -5.22 -5.42
C ALA A 123 23.00 -5.59 -6.35
N SER A 124 24.23 -5.21 -5.96
CA SER A 124 25.46 -5.72 -6.56
C SER A 124 25.79 -7.08 -5.94
N GLY A 125 25.08 -8.12 -6.36
CA GLY A 125 25.46 -9.51 -6.13
C GLY A 125 26.13 -10.05 -7.38
N ALA A 126 27.41 -10.46 -7.27
CA ALA A 126 28.13 -11.11 -8.35
C ALA A 126 27.37 -12.35 -8.83
N VAL A 127 26.94 -12.32 -10.10
CA VAL A 127 26.31 -13.48 -10.74
C VAL A 127 27.39 -14.52 -10.98
N ALA A 128 27.49 -15.49 -10.08
CA ALA A 128 28.27 -16.70 -10.31
C ALA A 128 27.65 -17.42 -11.52
N GLN A 129 28.48 -17.70 -12.53
CA GLN A 129 28.09 -18.45 -13.72
C GLN A 129 27.59 -19.83 -13.30
N ALA A 130 26.28 -20.02 -13.31
CA ALA A 130 25.65 -21.31 -13.10
C ALA A 130 25.51 -22.03 -14.45
N GLY A 131 26.10 -23.22 -14.53
CA GLY A 131 26.04 -24.11 -15.69
C GLY A 131 24.61 -24.56 -16.02
N SER A 132 24.44 -24.86 -17.30
CA SER A 132 23.34 -25.43 -18.11
C SER A 132 22.09 -26.16 -17.55
N GLU A 133 21.73 -26.13 -16.27
CA GLU A 133 20.50 -26.77 -15.73
C GLU A 133 19.44 -25.80 -15.17
N LEU A 134 19.59 -24.49 -15.40
CA LEU A 134 18.62 -23.46 -14.97
C LEU A 134 17.44 -23.25 -15.94
N SER A 135 17.37 -24.04 -17.02
CA SER A 135 16.71 -23.64 -18.26
C SER A 135 15.19 -23.83 -18.32
N ARG A 136 14.49 -24.17 -17.21
CA ARG A 136 13.04 -24.41 -17.30
C ARG A 136 12.25 -24.19 -16.02
N ILE A 137 12.35 -23.00 -15.43
CA ILE A 137 11.37 -22.58 -14.40
C ILE A 137 10.11 -22.10 -15.13
N ASP A 138 9.06 -22.92 -15.08
CA ASP A 138 7.72 -22.55 -15.54
C ASP A 138 6.71 -22.83 -14.42
N CYS A 139 6.34 -21.78 -13.69
CA CYS A 139 5.40 -21.88 -12.57
C CYS A 139 3.94 -22.10 -13.03
N VAL A 140 3.63 -21.84 -14.31
CA VAL A 140 2.28 -22.03 -14.86
C VAL A 140 2.04 -23.52 -15.08
N GLU A 141 3.02 -24.21 -15.66
CA GLU A 141 2.99 -25.66 -15.94
C GLU A 141 3.38 -26.52 -14.73
N CYS A 142 3.80 -25.92 -13.60
CA CYS A 142 4.17 -26.64 -12.39
C CYS A 142 2.95 -27.31 -11.74
N VAL A 143 2.88 -28.64 -11.82
CA VAL A 143 1.83 -29.46 -11.22
C VAL A 143 2.00 -29.58 -9.70
N ASP A 144 3.23 -29.74 -9.22
CA ASP A 144 3.52 -30.11 -7.83
C ASP A 144 3.25 -28.99 -6.82
N ARG A 145 3.45 -27.72 -7.24
CA ARG A 145 3.19 -26.48 -6.48
C ARG A 145 3.64 -26.57 -5.01
N LEU A 146 4.79 -27.18 -4.75
CA LEU A 146 5.32 -27.41 -3.40
C LEU A 146 5.42 -26.12 -2.57
N CYS A 147 5.69 -24.99 -3.24
CA CYS A 147 5.70 -23.66 -2.60
C CYS A 147 4.38 -23.27 -1.93
N LEU A 148 3.23 -23.70 -2.46
CA LEU A 148 1.91 -23.46 -1.85
C LEU A 148 1.69 -24.27 -0.57
N LYS A 149 2.52 -25.29 -0.33
CA LYS A 149 2.56 -26.09 0.90
C LYS A 149 3.63 -25.61 1.88
N GLY A 150 4.35 -24.54 1.55
CA GLY A 150 5.45 -24.01 2.37
C GLY A 150 6.80 -24.71 2.15
N GLU A 151 6.94 -25.52 1.11
CA GLU A 151 8.18 -26.25 0.80
C GLU A 151 9.02 -25.51 -0.27
N ASN A 152 10.36 -25.64 -0.19
CA ASN A 152 11.25 -25.09 -1.20
C ASN A 152 11.20 -25.94 -2.48
N CYS A 153 10.54 -25.42 -3.52
CA CYS A 153 10.44 -26.08 -4.82
C CYS A 153 11.73 -26.01 -5.67
N MET A 154 12.77 -25.30 -5.20
CA MET A 154 14.05 -25.11 -5.91
C MET A 154 15.24 -25.32 -4.95
N PRO A 155 15.42 -26.53 -4.39
CA PRO A 155 16.53 -26.79 -3.45
C PRO A 155 17.92 -26.51 -4.06
N GLN A 156 18.07 -26.67 -5.37
CA GLN A 156 19.30 -26.40 -6.12
C GLN A 156 19.71 -24.92 -6.13
N MET A 157 18.78 -23.98 -5.88
CA MET A 157 19.08 -22.55 -5.76
C MET A 157 19.36 -22.12 -4.31
N GLY A 158 19.41 -23.07 -3.36
CA GLY A 158 19.47 -22.76 -1.95
C GLY A 158 18.17 -22.14 -1.44
N SER A 159 18.24 -21.34 -0.36
CA SER A 159 17.07 -20.63 0.14
C SER A 159 16.71 -19.47 -0.79
N LEU A 160 15.56 -19.58 -1.46
CA LEU A 160 14.95 -18.49 -2.22
C LEU A 160 14.28 -17.44 -1.33
N PHE A 161 14.26 -17.65 -0.01
CA PHE A 161 13.76 -16.68 0.96
C PHE A 161 14.96 -16.00 1.66
N PRO A 162 15.47 -14.88 1.11
CA PRO A 162 16.57 -14.13 1.72
C PRO A 162 16.07 -13.31 2.92
N ALA A 163 15.89 -13.97 4.07
CA ALA A 163 15.36 -13.35 5.29
C ALA A 163 16.09 -12.03 5.66
N ASP A 164 17.41 -12.00 5.54
CA ASP A 164 18.22 -10.81 5.83
C ASP A 164 17.91 -9.64 4.88
N GLY A 165 17.63 -9.94 3.61
CA GLY A 165 17.28 -8.95 2.59
C GLY A 165 15.86 -8.38 2.74
N TYR A 166 14.96 -9.12 3.41
CA TYR A 166 13.59 -8.70 3.68
C TYR A 166 13.43 -7.83 4.92
N SER A 167 14.41 -7.83 5.83
CA SER A 167 14.34 -7.06 7.08
C SER A 167 13.93 -5.59 6.88
N LYS A 168 14.46 -4.93 5.83
CA LYS A 168 14.12 -3.54 5.46
C LYS A 168 12.73 -3.36 4.84
N PHE A 169 12.08 -4.45 4.42
CA PHE A 169 10.76 -4.47 3.79
C PHE A 169 9.68 -5.06 4.69
N ASN A 170 9.99 -5.49 5.93
CA ASN A 170 9.03 -6.08 6.86
C ASN A 170 7.77 -5.20 7.03
N HIS A 171 7.96 -3.89 7.23
CA HIS A 171 6.85 -2.94 7.37
C HIS A 171 5.99 -2.89 6.10
N SER A 172 6.62 -2.85 4.91
CA SER A 172 5.90 -2.88 3.64
C SER A 172 5.09 -4.18 3.47
N MET A 173 5.66 -5.32 3.83
CA MET A 173 4.99 -6.60 3.74
C MET A 173 3.85 -6.73 4.75
N GLU A 174 4.01 -6.19 5.95
CA GLU A 174 2.96 -6.11 6.97
C GLU A 174 1.76 -5.31 6.46
N VAL A 175 1.99 -4.10 5.93
CA VAL A 175 0.94 -3.27 5.33
C VAL A 175 0.30 -3.95 4.11
N THR A 176 1.10 -4.59 3.26
CA THR A 176 0.58 -5.33 2.08
C THR A 176 -0.35 -6.47 2.50
N MET A 177 0.08 -7.27 3.47
CA MET A 177 -0.72 -8.38 3.98
C MET A 177 -1.99 -7.88 4.70
N ASP A 178 -2.01 -6.63 5.18
CA ASP A 178 -3.15 -6.07 5.92
C ASP A 178 -4.29 -5.81 4.95
N ILE A 179 -3.94 -5.07 3.90
CA ILE A 179 -4.82 -4.78 2.77
C ILE A 179 -5.28 -6.07 2.08
N SER A 180 -4.39 -7.07 1.95
CA SER A 180 -4.71 -8.33 1.29
C SER A 180 -5.58 -9.27 2.14
N ALA A 181 -5.52 -9.14 3.47
CA ALA A 181 -6.31 -9.94 4.40
C ALA A 181 -7.73 -9.40 4.59
N GLU A 182 -8.04 -8.23 4.03
CA GLU A 182 -9.39 -7.68 3.99
C GLU A 182 -10.35 -8.68 3.34
N THR A 183 -11.17 -9.32 4.17
CA THR A 183 -12.04 -10.44 3.80
C THR A 183 -13.23 -10.00 2.97
N HIS A 184 -13.61 -8.71 3.07
CA HIS A 184 -14.64 -8.13 2.23
C HIS A 184 -13.98 -7.52 1.00
N ARG A 185 -14.36 -7.96 -0.22
CA ARG A 185 -13.88 -7.40 -1.50
C ARG A 185 -14.33 -5.94 -1.75
N LYS A 186 -14.21 -5.06 -0.76
CA LYS A 186 -14.64 -3.66 -0.74
C LYS A 186 -13.57 -2.74 -1.33
N LEU A 187 -12.29 -3.08 -1.21
CA LEU A 187 -11.21 -2.23 -1.68
C LEU A 187 -10.94 -2.43 -3.17
N CYS A 188 -11.07 -1.35 -3.94
CA CYS A 188 -10.53 -1.29 -5.30
C CYS A 188 -9.05 -0.88 -5.25
N ARG A 189 -8.31 -1.11 -6.33
CA ARG A 189 -6.86 -0.83 -6.40
C ARG A 189 -6.47 0.59 -5.98
N VAL A 190 -7.29 1.60 -6.27
CA VAL A 190 -7.04 2.99 -5.83
C VAL A 190 -7.12 3.11 -4.30
N ALA A 191 -8.11 2.47 -3.68
CA ALA A 191 -8.26 2.45 -2.24
C ALA A 191 -7.11 1.68 -1.58
N GLU A 192 -6.75 0.50 -2.10
CA GLU A 192 -5.58 -0.27 -1.64
C GLU A 192 -4.31 0.58 -1.68
N PHE A 193 -4.06 1.32 -2.77
CA PHE A 193 -2.90 2.19 -2.88
C PHE A 193 -2.90 3.31 -1.83
N ILE A 194 -4.06 3.94 -1.56
CA ILE A 194 -4.19 4.97 -0.52
C ILE A 194 -3.90 4.37 0.86
N TYR A 195 -4.52 3.25 1.22
CA TYR A 195 -4.27 2.58 2.50
C TYR A 195 -2.82 2.14 2.64
N TYR A 196 -2.22 1.62 1.57
CA TYR A 196 -0.81 1.25 1.55
C TYR A 196 0.07 2.47 1.82
N CYS A 197 -0.18 3.60 1.17
CA CYS A 197 0.58 4.82 1.41
C CYS A 197 0.39 5.38 2.84
N MET A 198 -0.81 5.25 3.41
CA MET A 198 -1.08 5.64 4.80
C MET A 198 -0.33 4.75 5.79
N GLY A 199 -0.37 3.43 5.60
CA GLY A 199 0.35 2.45 6.43
C GLY A 199 1.87 2.60 6.32
N MET A 200 2.38 2.93 5.13
CA MET A 200 3.79 3.28 4.90
C MET A 200 4.17 4.67 5.40
N GLU A 201 3.20 5.46 5.86
CA GLU A 201 3.35 6.84 6.32
C GLU A 201 3.92 7.82 5.28
N TYR A 202 3.81 7.50 3.99
CA TYR A 202 4.22 8.40 2.92
C TYR A 202 3.43 9.71 3.00
N LYS A 203 4.14 10.81 2.74
CA LYS A 203 3.63 12.18 2.74
C LYS A 203 3.61 12.78 1.35
N HIS A 204 4.51 12.36 0.47
CA HIS A 204 4.60 12.89 -0.89
C HIS A 204 4.56 11.81 -1.97
N ILE A 205 3.46 11.84 -2.73
CA ILE A 205 3.22 10.92 -3.84
C ILE A 205 3.51 11.64 -5.18
N GLY A 206 4.31 11.01 -6.02
CA GLY A 206 4.43 11.39 -7.44
C GLY A 206 3.40 10.68 -8.29
N VAL A 207 2.79 11.41 -9.21
CA VAL A 207 1.86 10.85 -10.22
C VAL A 207 2.49 11.05 -11.59
N ALA A 208 3.11 10.01 -12.13
CA ALA A 208 3.67 10.01 -13.48
C ALA A 208 2.58 9.57 -14.47
N PHE A 209 2.11 10.49 -15.32
CA PHE A 209 0.93 10.22 -16.15
C PHE A 209 1.12 10.54 -17.63
N CYS A 210 0.39 9.83 -18.49
CA CYS A 210 0.34 10.13 -19.92
C CYS A 210 -0.61 11.30 -20.20
N VAL A 211 -0.24 12.17 -21.15
CA VAL A 211 -1.09 13.30 -21.57
C VAL A 211 -2.46 12.89 -22.10
N GLU A 212 -2.60 11.65 -22.60
CA GLU A 212 -3.89 11.12 -23.07
C GLU A 212 -4.82 10.68 -21.93
N MET A 213 -4.30 10.56 -20.70
CA MET A 213 -5.08 10.23 -19.50
C MET A 213 -5.15 11.43 -18.54
N PHE A 214 -5.14 12.65 -19.08
CA PHE A 214 -5.09 13.87 -18.29
C PHE A 214 -6.29 13.99 -17.34
N ARG A 215 -7.49 13.61 -17.82
CA ARG A 215 -8.73 13.67 -17.04
C ARG A 215 -8.68 12.71 -15.85
N GLU A 216 -8.27 11.47 -16.08
CA GLU A 216 -8.12 10.43 -15.06
C GLU A 216 -7.05 10.83 -14.05
N ALA A 217 -5.90 11.34 -14.53
CA ALA A 217 -4.83 11.83 -13.68
C ALA A 217 -5.26 13.04 -12.84
N GLU A 218 -6.08 13.96 -13.37
CA GLU A 218 -6.63 15.08 -12.62
C GLU A 218 -7.55 14.60 -11.48
N ILE A 219 -8.48 13.70 -11.79
CA ILE A 219 -9.41 13.13 -10.80
C ILE A 219 -8.63 12.41 -9.70
N LEU A 220 -7.69 11.54 -10.07
CA LEU A 220 -6.83 10.83 -9.13
C LEU A 220 -6.03 11.81 -8.27
N THR A 221 -5.39 12.80 -8.89
CA THR A 221 -4.59 13.79 -8.16
C THR A 221 -5.44 14.55 -7.15
N ARG A 222 -6.65 14.96 -7.52
CA ARG A 222 -7.59 15.64 -6.61
C ARG A 222 -8.03 14.76 -5.45
N LEU A 223 -8.22 13.45 -5.70
CA LEU A 223 -8.52 12.49 -4.66
C LEU A 223 -7.33 12.31 -3.70
N LEU A 224 -6.14 12.01 -4.23
CA LEU A 224 -4.92 11.79 -3.44
C LEU A 224 -4.53 13.02 -2.60
N ARG A 225 -4.75 14.24 -3.12
CA ARG A 225 -4.50 15.49 -2.40
C ARG A 225 -5.33 15.68 -1.14
N ARG A 226 -6.37 14.88 -0.93
CA ARG A 226 -7.12 14.85 0.34
C ARG A 226 -6.32 14.21 1.48
N PHE A 227 -5.31 13.40 1.15
CA PHE A 227 -4.55 12.59 2.10
C PHE A 227 -3.04 12.92 2.10
N PHE A 228 -2.50 13.35 0.96
CA PHE A 228 -1.05 13.49 0.75
C PHE A 228 -0.68 14.80 0.03
N ARG A 229 0.61 15.18 0.09
CA ARG A 229 1.22 16.06 -0.92
C ARG A 229 1.32 15.28 -2.22
N VAL A 230 0.92 15.87 -3.35
CA VAL A 230 0.91 15.18 -4.65
C VAL A 230 1.54 16.04 -5.74
N SER A 231 2.56 15.48 -6.41
CA SER A 231 3.21 16.07 -7.59
C SER A 231 2.86 15.28 -8.85
N PRO A 232 1.88 15.76 -9.65
CA PRO A 232 1.62 15.18 -10.97
C PRO A 232 2.64 15.69 -11.99
N VAL A 233 3.21 14.79 -12.79
CA VAL A 233 4.15 15.13 -13.87
C VAL A 233 3.72 14.39 -15.13
N CYS A 234 3.54 15.12 -16.23
CA CYS A 234 3.10 14.54 -17.50
C CYS A 234 4.25 13.90 -18.27
N CYS A 235 3.93 12.94 -19.14
CA CYS A 235 4.92 12.21 -19.93
C CYS A 235 5.69 13.07 -20.93
N LYS A 236 5.25 14.32 -21.19
CA LYS A 236 5.89 15.28 -22.09
C LYS A 236 6.58 16.43 -21.34
N VAL A 237 6.88 16.25 -20.06
CA VAL A 237 7.54 17.26 -19.24
C VAL A 237 8.86 17.74 -19.87
N GLY A 238 9.10 19.04 -19.83
CA GLY A 238 10.26 19.67 -20.49
C GLY A 238 10.08 19.92 -21.99
N GLY A 239 8.94 19.55 -22.58
CA GLY A 239 8.46 20.04 -23.88
C GLY A 239 9.53 20.23 -24.95
N HIS A 240 9.97 19.14 -25.58
CA HIS A 240 10.92 19.19 -26.68
C HIS A 240 10.24 18.80 -27.99
N ALA A 241 10.27 19.70 -28.96
CA ALA A 241 9.75 19.45 -30.31
C ALA A 241 10.95 19.25 -31.24
N GLU A 242 11.25 18.00 -31.54
CA GLU A 242 12.25 17.65 -32.54
C GLU A 242 11.67 16.60 -33.49
N HIS A 243 12.23 16.55 -34.69
CA HIS A 243 12.10 15.36 -35.52
C HIS A 243 12.92 14.26 -34.84
N ASP A 244 12.27 13.47 -34.00
CA ASP A 244 12.94 12.42 -33.25
C ASP A 244 13.40 11.32 -34.21
N LEU A 245 14.72 11.23 -34.42
CA LEU A 245 15.33 10.23 -35.29
C LEU A 245 15.13 8.80 -34.76
N ILE A 246 14.80 8.63 -33.48
CA ILE A 246 14.60 7.32 -32.83
C ILE A 246 13.17 6.83 -33.06
N THR A 247 12.17 7.69 -32.87
CA THR A 247 10.75 7.31 -33.01
C THR A 247 10.14 7.67 -34.36
N ALA A 248 10.88 8.39 -35.21
CA ALA A 248 10.40 8.98 -36.46
C ALA A 248 9.11 9.81 -36.31
N SER A 249 8.85 10.30 -35.09
CA SER A 249 7.63 11.04 -34.77
C SER A 249 7.85 12.54 -34.98
N SER A 250 6.81 13.20 -35.48
CA SER A 250 6.74 14.67 -35.56
C SER A 250 5.90 15.19 -34.40
N GLY A 251 6.45 16.11 -33.60
CA GLY A 251 5.75 16.77 -32.49
C GLY A 251 6.49 16.67 -31.16
N VAL A 252 5.79 17.02 -30.07
CA VAL A 252 6.38 16.96 -28.72
C VAL A 252 6.50 15.51 -28.28
N VAL A 253 7.73 15.06 -28.01
CA VAL A 253 8.02 13.67 -27.63
C VAL A 253 7.80 13.40 -26.15
N CYS A 254 7.66 12.11 -25.80
CA CYS A 254 7.64 11.68 -24.41
C CYS A 254 9.05 11.74 -23.82
N ASN A 255 9.16 12.14 -22.56
CA ASN A 255 10.41 12.29 -21.81
C ASN A 255 10.33 11.54 -20.46
N PRO A 256 10.32 10.20 -20.45
CA PRO A 256 10.24 9.41 -19.22
C PRO A 256 11.40 9.65 -18.25
N ILE A 257 12.62 9.86 -18.76
CA ILE A 257 13.79 10.17 -17.92
C ILE A 257 13.61 11.54 -17.26
N GLY A 258 13.16 12.54 -18.02
CA GLY A 258 12.84 13.86 -17.47
C GLY A 258 11.70 13.81 -16.46
N GLN A 259 10.67 12.98 -16.70
CA GLN A 259 9.57 12.75 -15.77
C GLN A 259 10.07 12.20 -14.43
N ALA A 260 10.91 11.16 -14.45
CA ALA A 260 11.55 10.60 -13.26
C ALA A 260 12.46 11.64 -12.58
N CYS A 261 13.30 12.36 -13.34
CA CYS A 261 14.19 13.38 -12.81
C CYS A 261 13.43 14.49 -12.06
N VAL A 262 12.30 14.94 -12.59
CA VAL A 262 11.45 15.94 -11.92
C VAL A 262 10.90 15.39 -10.61
N LEU A 263 10.38 14.15 -10.59
CA LEU A 263 9.83 13.57 -9.36
C LEU A 263 10.92 13.30 -8.30
N ASN A 264 12.10 12.81 -8.70
CA ASN A 264 13.24 12.64 -7.81
C ASN A 264 13.66 13.98 -7.18
N ARG A 265 13.76 15.06 -7.99
CA ARG A 265 14.08 16.41 -7.49
C ARG A 265 13.00 16.98 -6.56
N LEU A 266 11.75 16.60 -6.77
CA LEU A 266 10.64 17.01 -5.91
C LEU A 266 10.60 16.20 -4.59
N GLY A 267 11.42 15.16 -4.46
CA GLY A 267 11.54 14.36 -3.23
C GLY A 267 10.29 13.54 -2.94
N THR A 268 9.66 12.98 -3.98
CA THR A 268 8.56 12.02 -3.81
C THR A 268 9.04 10.76 -3.13
N GLU A 269 8.26 10.22 -2.21
CA GLU A 269 8.59 9.02 -1.43
C GLU A 269 8.06 7.74 -2.08
N VAL A 270 7.03 7.87 -2.92
CA VAL A 270 6.45 6.81 -3.74
C VAL A 270 5.89 7.42 -5.02
N ASN A 271 5.97 6.67 -6.12
CA ASN A 271 5.42 7.08 -7.41
C ASN A 271 4.34 6.11 -7.88
N VAL A 272 3.32 6.64 -8.53
CA VAL A 272 2.36 5.84 -9.31
C VAL A 272 2.39 6.22 -10.77
N VAL A 273 2.31 5.18 -11.60
CA VAL A 273 2.19 5.30 -13.05
C VAL A 273 0.72 5.27 -13.46
N VAL A 274 0.34 6.26 -14.27
CA VAL A 274 -1.01 6.44 -14.79
C VAL A 274 -0.96 6.51 -16.32
N GLY A 275 -1.15 5.36 -16.95
CA GLY A 275 -1.41 5.29 -18.38
C GLY A 275 -0.22 5.55 -19.28
N LEU A 276 1.01 5.39 -18.79
CA LEU A 276 2.20 5.44 -19.63
C LEU A 276 2.15 4.29 -20.66
N CYS A 277 2.68 4.54 -21.86
CA CYS A 277 2.88 3.46 -22.83
C CYS A 277 3.92 2.48 -22.27
N VAL A 278 3.86 1.22 -22.68
CA VAL A 278 4.76 0.13 -22.21
C VAL A 278 6.23 0.54 -22.14
N GLY A 279 6.81 1.07 -23.22
CA GLY A 279 8.21 1.49 -23.22
C GLY A 279 8.51 2.70 -22.31
N VAL A 280 7.56 3.62 -22.18
CA VAL A 280 7.69 4.81 -21.32
C VAL A 280 7.61 4.41 -19.85
N ASP A 281 6.76 3.44 -19.51
CA ASP A 281 6.62 2.87 -18.16
C ASP A 281 7.93 2.20 -17.71
N PHE A 282 8.52 1.34 -18.55
CA PHE A 282 9.82 0.71 -18.26
C PHE A 282 10.92 1.73 -17.99
N ILE A 283 11.08 2.72 -18.86
CA ILE A 283 12.13 3.74 -18.72
C ILE A 283 11.86 4.60 -17.47
N PHE A 284 10.63 5.03 -17.24
CA PHE A 284 10.30 5.80 -16.03
C PHE A 284 10.64 5.02 -14.76
N THR A 285 10.17 3.78 -14.66
CA THR A 285 10.35 2.93 -13.48
C THR A 285 11.83 2.65 -13.21
N GLN A 286 12.63 2.43 -14.26
CA GLN A 286 14.09 2.22 -14.14
C GLN A 286 14.84 3.46 -13.61
N HIS A 287 14.34 4.66 -13.91
CA HIS A 287 14.99 5.92 -13.53
C HIS A 287 14.38 6.58 -12.27
N SER A 288 13.29 6.04 -11.74
CA SER A 288 12.68 6.50 -10.49
C SER A 288 13.54 6.06 -9.29
N GLU A 289 13.90 7.01 -8.43
CA GLU A 289 14.58 6.69 -7.16
C GLU A 289 13.60 6.17 -6.11
N ALA A 290 12.35 6.65 -6.15
CA ALA A 290 11.28 6.17 -5.29
C ALA A 290 10.65 4.87 -5.83
N PRO A 291 10.14 3.98 -4.97
CA PRO A 291 9.39 2.81 -5.41
C PRO A 291 8.20 3.23 -6.26
N THR A 292 7.97 2.49 -7.34
CA THR A 292 6.94 2.80 -8.33
C THR A 292 5.94 1.65 -8.46
N SER A 293 4.66 1.97 -8.54
CA SER A 293 3.61 1.01 -8.88
C SER A 293 2.73 1.52 -10.03
N THR A 294 2.40 0.65 -10.98
CA THR A 294 1.47 1.00 -12.06
C THR A 294 0.04 0.89 -11.55
N LEU A 295 -0.62 2.04 -11.44
CA LEU A 295 -2.00 2.12 -10.92
C LEU A 295 -3.02 1.93 -12.03
N PHE A 296 -2.78 2.54 -13.19
CA PHE A 296 -3.62 2.39 -14.39
C PHE A 296 -2.74 2.04 -15.58
N VAL A 297 -3.04 0.91 -16.23
CA VAL A 297 -2.42 0.55 -17.52
C VAL A 297 -3.23 1.21 -18.63
N LYS A 298 -2.56 1.87 -19.58
CA LYS A 298 -3.26 2.43 -20.74
C LYS A 298 -3.58 1.34 -21.73
N ASP A 299 -4.87 1.15 -21.95
CA ASP A 299 -5.38 0.30 -23.02
C ASP A 299 -6.54 1.02 -23.71
N LYS A 300 -6.29 1.53 -24.91
CA LYS A 300 -7.29 2.31 -25.65
C LYS A 300 -8.41 1.42 -26.20
N SER A 301 -8.11 0.16 -26.48
CA SER A 301 -9.05 -0.78 -27.08
C SER A 301 -9.97 -1.39 -26.03
N LEU A 302 -9.45 -1.61 -24.82
CA LEU A 302 -10.14 -2.31 -23.73
C LEU A 302 -10.48 -1.40 -22.54
N ALA A 303 -10.63 -0.09 -22.78
CA ALA A 303 -10.99 0.90 -21.75
C ALA A 303 -10.11 0.78 -20.48
N ASN A 304 -8.80 0.65 -20.69
CA ASN A 304 -7.76 0.50 -19.66
C ASN A 304 -7.85 -0.83 -18.86
N ASN A 305 -8.45 -1.88 -19.45
CA ASN A 305 -8.56 -3.22 -18.85
C ASN A 305 -7.89 -4.31 -19.73
N PRO A 306 -6.55 -4.36 -19.80
CA PRO A 306 -5.82 -5.23 -20.72
C PRO A 306 -6.00 -6.73 -20.46
N VAL A 307 -6.36 -7.15 -19.23
CA VAL A 307 -6.61 -8.56 -18.93
C VAL A 307 -7.78 -9.12 -19.74
N SER A 308 -8.71 -8.27 -20.18
CA SER A 308 -9.82 -8.69 -21.06
C SER A 308 -9.36 -9.18 -22.44
N ALA A 309 -8.16 -8.80 -22.91
CA ALA A 309 -7.63 -9.31 -24.18
C ALA A 309 -7.45 -10.84 -24.14
N LEU A 310 -7.01 -11.37 -22.99
CA LEU A 310 -6.70 -12.80 -22.81
C LEU A 310 -7.94 -13.69 -22.92
N PHE A 311 -9.13 -13.12 -22.69
CA PHE A 311 -10.41 -13.82 -22.76
C PHE A 311 -11.18 -13.56 -24.06
N SER A 312 -10.56 -12.86 -25.02
CA SER A 312 -11.18 -12.50 -26.30
C SER A 312 -10.47 -13.18 -27.45
N LYS A 313 -11.15 -14.14 -28.09
CA LYS A 313 -10.64 -14.82 -29.28
C LYS A 313 -10.22 -13.84 -30.38
N TYR A 314 -11.02 -12.79 -30.60
CA TYR A 314 -10.71 -11.74 -31.58
C TYR A 314 -9.35 -11.08 -31.31
N TYR A 315 -9.08 -10.65 -30.07
CA TYR A 315 -7.81 -9.99 -29.75
C TYR A 315 -6.63 -10.95 -29.82
N ILE A 316 -6.83 -12.23 -29.48
CA ILE A 316 -5.79 -13.25 -29.63
C ILE A 316 -5.45 -13.48 -31.11
N GLU A 317 -6.45 -13.69 -31.97
CA GLU A 317 -6.24 -13.88 -33.42
C GLU A 317 -5.60 -12.62 -34.05
N ASP A 318 -6.02 -11.41 -33.64
CA ASP A 318 -5.47 -10.14 -34.15
C ASP A 318 -3.98 -10.00 -33.80
N ILE A 319 -3.60 -10.32 -32.55
CA ILE A 319 -2.20 -10.33 -32.10
C ILE A 319 -1.38 -11.36 -32.87
N LEU A 320 -1.96 -12.53 -33.20
CA LEU A 320 -1.30 -13.58 -33.98
C LEU A 320 -1.24 -13.28 -35.49
N GLY A 321 -1.97 -12.26 -35.96
CA GLY A 321 -2.10 -11.95 -37.39
C GLY A 321 -3.00 -12.92 -38.16
N GLU A 322 -3.97 -13.53 -37.47
CA GLU A 322 -4.91 -14.52 -37.99
C GLU A 322 -6.29 -13.93 -38.36
N VAL A 323 -6.47 -12.62 -38.18
CA VAL A 323 -7.71 -11.85 -38.50
C VAL A 323 -7.71 -11.34 -39.94
#